data_AF-A0A521KPL3-F1
#
_entry.id   AF-A0A521KPL3-F1
#
_cell.length_a   1.000
_cell.length_b   1.000
_cell.length_c   1.000
_cell.angle_alpha   90.00
_cell.angle_beta   90.00
_cell.angle_gamma   90.00
#
_symmetry.space_group_name_H-M   'P 1'
#
loop_
_entity.id
_entity.type
_entity.pdbx_description
1 polymer ?
#
loop_
_entity_poly.entity_id
_entity_poly.type
_entity_poly.pdbx_seq_one_letter_code
_entity_poly.pdbx_strand_id
1 'polypeptide(L)'
;MQRLPHAAAGARPGAARRRSDPRELPEIRRRRTRARRSLPGARPVSRTRQLEGRYARVLSAYVRLRSERALSEAYELGRRALADGVGLLELAATQQRCLVRLLGRARRGADALDVAAAAHEFFVESLSPFEITHRCARDVGAAARARNGAAPEDAADPLTPRERQVLELIGAGQSTKQVARTLGISLKTAQSHRTRLMAKLDIHEMASLVRYAIRRGIVRP
;
A
#
# COMPACT_ATOMS: atom_id res chain seq x y z
N MET A 1 6.68 -11.53 -80.83
CA MET A 1 6.92 -10.44 -81.81
C MET A 1 7.77 -9.37 -81.16
N GLN A 2 8.98 -9.20 -81.69
CA GLN A 2 9.91 -8.11 -81.38
C GLN A 2 9.29 -6.74 -81.76
N ARG A 3 9.63 -5.68 -81.02
CA ARG A 3 9.93 -4.32 -81.52
C ARG A 3 10.58 -3.48 -80.41
N LEU A 4 11.90 -3.31 -80.52
CA LEU A 4 12.70 -2.13 -80.11
C LEU A 4 12.57 -1.05 -81.23
N PRO A 5 13.25 0.13 -81.25
CA PRO A 5 13.90 0.98 -80.22
C PRO A 5 13.63 2.51 -80.42
N HIS A 6 14.13 3.38 -79.52
CA HIS A 6 14.97 4.59 -79.81
C HIS A 6 15.14 5.42 -78.52
N ALA A 7 16.31 5.41 -77.88
CA ALA A 7 17.49 6.27 -78.11
C ALA A 7 17.30 7.71 -77.57
N ALA A 8 17.96 8.02 -76.45
CA ALA A 8 19.09 8.98 -76.36
C ALA A 8 18.59 10.36 -75.89
N ALA A 9 19.26 11.18 -75.09
CA ALA A 9 20.62 11.26 -74.55
C ALA A 9 20.48 11.93 -73.15
N GLY A 10 21.33 11.68 -72.15
CA GLY A 10 22.67 12.23 -72.07
C GLY A 10 22.69 13.49 -71.18
N ALA A 11 23.07 13.34 -69.90
CA ALA A 11 23.84 14.33 -69.12
C ALA A 11 24.01 13.84 -67.67
N ARG A 12 25.23 13.41 -67.31
CA ARG A 12 25.78 13.36 -65.94
C ARG A 12 26.25 14.77 -65.54
N PRO A 13 26.82 15.01 -64.34
CA PRO A 13 26.64 14.41 -63.01
C PRO A 13 26.43 15.52 -61.94
N GLY A 14 26.12 15.16 -60.69
CA GLY A 14 26.20 16.16 -59.62
C GLY A 14 25.67 15.68 -58.29
N ALA A 15 26.56 15.16 -57.47
CA ALA A 15 26.31 14.79 -56.08
C ALA A 15 25.78 15.97 -55.25
N ALA A 16 24.75 15.74 -54.44
CA ALA A 16 24.66 16.25 -53.07
C ALA A 16 23.40 15.73 -52.38
N ARG A 17 23.62 14.90 -51.36
CA ARG A 17 22.63 14.57 -50.33
C ARG A 17 22.13 15.85 -49.65
N ARG A 18 20.83 16.10 -49.67
CA ARG A 18 20.10 16.88 -48.64
C ARG A 18 18.77 16.15 -48.40
N ARG A 19 18.74 15.29 -47.38
CA ARG A 19 17.98 15.52 -46.14
C ARG A 19 16.55 15.94 -46.43
N SER A 20 15.67 14.95 -46.46
CA SER A 20 14.21 15.10 -46.40
C SER A 20 13.86 15.98 -45.20
N ASP A 21 13.24 17.11 -45.48
CA ASP A 21 12.59 18.01 -44.53
C ASP A 21 11.17 17.45 -44.27
N PRO A 22 10.84 16.93 -43.07
CA PRO A 22 9.46 16.66 -42.72
C PRO A 22 8.89 17.91 -42.06
N ARG A 23 8.38 18.82 -42.88
CA ARG A 23 7.44 19.84 -42.43
C ARG A 23 6.07 19.18 -42.20
N GLU A 24 5.44 19.66 -41.14
CA GLU A 24 4.01 19.55 -40.80
C GLU A 24 3.58 18.33 -39.97
N LEU A 25 3.72 18.48 -38.65
CA LEU A 25 2.82 17.86 -37.67
C LEU A 25 1.86 18.93 -37.13
N PRO A 26 0.56 18.64 -36.95
CA PRO A 26 -0.45 19.63 -36.59
C PRO A 26 -0.27 20.11 -35.14
N GLU A 27 -0.55 21.40 -34.90
CA GLU A 27 -0.54 22.03 -33.59
C GLU A 27 -1.47 21.34 -32.60
N ILE A 28 -0.91 20.53 -31.70
CA ILE A 28 -1.62 20.04 -30.52
C ILE A 28 -1.76 21.22 -29.57
N ARG A 29 -2.95 21.83 -29.62
CA ARG A 29 -3.44 22.87 -28.71
C ARG A 29 -3.12 22.48 -27.27
N ARG A 30 -2.05 23.08 -26.71
CA ARG A 30 -1.62 22.86 -25.33
C ARG A 30 -2.74 23.34 -24.40
N ARG A 31 -3.61 22.42 -23.99
CA ARG A 31 -4.44 22.61 -22.81
C ARG A 31 -3.47 22.92 -21.68
N ARG A 32 -3.50 24.18 -21.21
CA ARG A 32 -2.79 24.63 -20.01
C ARG A 32 -3.07 23.61 -18.91
N THR A 33 -2.08 22.79 -18.61
CA THR A 33 -2.09 21.91 -17.46
C THR A 33 -2.20 22.81 -16.25
N ARG A 34 -3.36 22.78 -15.59
CA ARG A 34 -3.52 23.27 -14.22
C ARG A 34 -2.32 22.77 -13.42
N ALA A 35 -1.72 23.70 -12.69
CA ALA A 35 -0.57 23.50 -11.81
C ALA A 35 -0.56 22.08 -11.24
N ARG A 36 0.54 21.37 -11.48
CA ARG A 36 0.82 20.08 -10.82
C ARG A 36 0.62 20.31 -9.32
N ARG A 37 -0.47 19.78 -8.80
CA ARG A 37 -0.69 19.64 -7.36
C ARG A 37 0.53 18.90 -6.83
N SER A 38 1.26 19.54 -5.92
CA SER A 38 2.49 19.03 -5.34
C SER A 38 2.33 17.57 -4.94
N LEU A 39 3.22 16.70 -5.42
CA LEU A 39 3.28 15.31 -4.99
C LEU A 39 3.52 15.29 -3.46
N PRO A 40 2.70 14.59 -2.67
CA PRO A 40 2.97 14.43 -1.24
C PRO A 40 4.20 13.50 -1.10
N GLY A 41 5.38 14.06 -0.84
CA GLY A 41 6.57 13.24 -0.64
C GLY A 41 7.92 13.95 -0.64
N ALA A 42 8.03 15.17 -1.16
CA ALA A 42 9.29 15.92 -1.09
C ALA A 42 9.46 16.57 0.29
N ARG A 43 9.97 15.80 1.27
CA ARG A 43 10.39 16.33 2.58
C ARG A 43 11.64 17.20 2.39
N PRO A 44 11.77 18.33 3.09
CA PRO A 44 12.91 19.21 2.93
C PRO A 44 14.21 18.51 3.38
N VAL A 45 15.22 18.49 2.50
CA VAL A 45 16.55 17.85 2.66
C VAL A 45 17.22 18.20 4.01
N SER A 46 16.97 19.39 4.54
CA SER A 46 17.50 19.86 5.82
C SER A 46 17.04 19.01 7.01
N ARG A 47 15.79 18.53 7.02
CA ARG A 47 15.24 17.71 8.11
C ARG A 47 15.84 16.29 8.10
N THR A 48 15.98 15.68 6.93
CA THR A 48 16.62 14.37 6.78
C THR A 48 18.09 14.41 7.21
N ARG A 49 18.84 15.47 6.85
CA ARG A 49 20.23 15.64 7.30
C ARG A 49 20.33 15.85 8.82
N GLN A 50 19.39 16.59 9.41
CA GLN A 50 19.36 16.84 10.85
C GLN A 50 19.08 15.55 11.65
N LEU A 51 18.13 14.73 11.19
CA LEU A 51 17.85 13.41 11.75
C LEU A 51 19.09 12.52 11.68
N GLU A 52 19.72 12.44 10.50
CA GLU A 52 20.90 11.60 10.28
C GLU A 52 22.08 12.00 11.18
N GLY A 53 22.32 13.31 11.34
CA GLY A 53 23.38 13.81 12.22
C GLY A 53 23.11 13.49 13.70
N ARG A 54 21.85 13.56 14.15
CA ARG A 54 21.47 13.18 15.52
C ARG A 54 21.58 11.67 15.71
N TYR A 55 21.06 10.88 14.76
CA TYR A 55 21.10 9.42 14.77
C TYR A 55 22.53 8.89 14.88
N ALA A 56 23.42 9.36 13.99
CA ALA A 56 24.81 8.93 13.97
C ALA A 56 25.53 9.19 15.30
N ARG A 57 25.24 10.32 15.95
CA ARG A 57 25.86 10.70 17.23
C ARG A 57 25.47 9.74 18.35
N VAL A 58 24.18 9.49 18.53
CA VAL A 58 23.69 8.62 19.62
C VAL A 58 24.10 7.18 19.36
N LEU A 59 23.98 6.69 18.12
CA LEU A 59 24.43 5.35 17.75
C LEU A 59 25.93 5.16 18.04
N SER A 60 26.78 6.13 17.67
CA SER A 60 28.22 6.04 17.93
C SER A 60 28.54 6.05 19.42
N ALA A 61 27.78 6.80 20.23
CA ALA A 61 27.92 6.78 21.68
C ALA A 61 27.52 5.43 22.27
N TYR A 62 26.42 4.85 21.78
CA TYR A 62 25.94 3.55 22.24
C TYR A 62 26.89 2.40 21.88
N VAL A 63 27.39 2.36 20.64
CA VAL A 63 28.39 1.37 20.19
C VAL A 63 29.63 1.40 21.08
N ARG A 64 30.07 2.59 21.52
CA ARG A 64 31.24 2.74 22.40
C ARG A 64 30.99 2.40 23.86
N LEU A 65 29.82 2.76 24.40
CA LEU A 65 29.56 2.76 25.84
C LEU A 65 28.66 1.62 26.30
N ARG A 66 27.90 0.99 25.39
CA ARG A 66 26.93 -0.10 25.65
C ARG A 66 26.05 0.18 26.89
N SER A 67 25.62 1.44 27.05
CA SER A 67 24.93 1.90 28.25
C SER A 67 23.41 2.00 28.07
N GLU A 68 22.66 1.72 29.14
CA GLU A 68 21.20 1.88 29.20
C GLU A 68 20.75 3.32 28.91
N ARG A 69 21.54 4.31 29.32
CA ARG A 69 21.27 5.72 29.05
C ARG A 69 21.27 6.02 27.55
N ALA A 70 22.27 5.50 26.82
CA ALA A 70 22.36 5.70 25.38
C ALA A 70 21.28 4.88 24.62
N LEU A 71 20.83 3.76 25.19
CA LEU A 71 19.69 2.99 24.68
C LEU A 71 18.37 3.76 24.90
N SER A 72 18.18 4.37 26.06
CA SER A 72 17.04 5.28 26.34
C SER A 72 17.01 6.47 25.38
N GLU A 73 18.19 7.00 24.99
CA GLU A 73 18.27 8.02 23.94
C GLU A 73 17.88 7.50 22.56
N ALA A 74 18.06 6.21 22.26
CA ALA A 74 17.59 5.57 21.03
C ALA A 74 16.05 5.60 20.95
N TYR A 75 15.39 5.23 22.05
CA TYR A 75 13.94 5.31 22.20
C TYR A 75 13.44 6.75 21.99
N GLU A 76 14.04 7.72 22.69
CA GLU A 76 13.64 9.13 22.59
C GLU A 76 13.90 9.70 21.19
N LEU A 77 14.95 9.24 20.52
CA LEU A 77 15.20 9.58 19.12
C LEU A 77 14.07 9.08 18.23
N GLY A 78 13.65 7.82 18.40
CA GLY A 78 12.52 7.23 17.67
C GLY A 78 11.22 8.00 17.91
N ARG A 79 10.94 8.32 19.18
CA ARG A 79 9.72 9.04 19.60
C ARG A 79 9.65 10.43 18.94
N ARG A 80 10.76 11.16 18.95
CA ARG A 80 10.87 12.48 18.31
C ARG A 80 10.78 12.40 16.80
N ALA A 81 11.47 11.43 16.18
CA ALA A 81 11.38 11.22 14.73
C ALA A 81 9.93 10.97 14.30
N LEU A 82 9.20 10.13 15.05
CA LEU A 82 7.78 9.90 14.82
C LEU A 82 6.95 11.20 14.97
N ALA A 83 7.19 11.98 16.03
CA ALA A 83 6.52 13.27 16.25
C ALA A 83 6.80 14.28 15.12
N ASP A 84 7.99 14.24 14.54
CA ASP A 84 8.40 15.06 13.39
C ASP A 84 7.86 14.52 12.04
N GLY A 85 7.09 13.42 12.06
CA GLY A 85 6.47 12.81 10.89
C GLY A 85 7.42 11.93 10.06
N VAL A 86 8.57 11.54 10.60
CA VAL A 86 9.50 10.60 9.95
C VAL A 86 8.82 9.23 9.87
N GLY A 87 8.91 8.60 8.70
CA GLY A 87 8.36 7.26 8.48
C GLY A 87 9.37 6.17 8.85
N LEU A 88 8.87 4.97 9.14
CA LEU A 88 9.70 3.79 9.45
C LEU A 88 10.79 3.54 8.38
N LEU A 89 10.42 3.64 7.10
CA LEU A 89 11.35 3.46 5.98
C LEU A 89 12.48 4.50 5.97
N GLU A 90 12.19 5.75 6.33
CA GLU A 90 13.20 6.81 6.39
C GLU A 90 14.15 6.60 7.58
N LEU A 91 13.63 6.14 8.72
CA LEU A 91 14.44 5.78 9.88
C LEU A 91 15.34 4.57 9.58
N ALA A 92 14.82 3.54 8.93
CA ALA A 92 15.58 2.36 8.49
C ALA A 92 16.67 2.74 7.47
N ALA A 93 16.36 3.61 6.51
CA ALA A 93 17.35 4.11 5.56
C ALA A 93 18.45 4.93 6.27
N THR A 94 18.09 5.69 7.31
CA THR A 94 19.04 6.44 8.14
C THR A 94 19.96 5.50 8.93
N GLN A 95 19.39 4.45 9.55
CA GLN A 95 20.14 3.40 10.21
C GLN A 95 21.16 2.76 9.26
N GLN A 96 20.73 2.35 8.06
CA GLN A 96 21.62 1.70 7.10
C GLN A 96 22.79 2.61 6.69
N ARG A 97 22.54 3.91 6.46
CA ARG A 97 23.61 4.88 6.14
C ARG A 97 24.59 5.04 7.30
N CYS A 98 24.12 5.06 8.54
CA CYS A 98 24.98 5.19 9.72
C CYS A 98 25.79 3.91 9.97
N LEU A 99 25.17 2.74 9.85
CA LEU A 99 25.82 1.44 10.03
C LEU A 99 26.96 1.23 9.03
N VAL A 100 26.73 1.48 7.74
CA VAL A 100 27.77 1.37 6.71
C VAL A 100 28.97 2.26 7.03
N ARG A 101 28.73 3.48 7.53
CA ARG A 101 29.79 4.40 7.94
C ARG A 101 30.55 3.95 9.18
N LEU A 102 29.90 3.25 10.11
CA LEU A 102 30.55 2.72 11.31
C LEU A 102 31.38 1.47 10.98
N LEU A 103 30.82 0.55 10.19
CA LEU A 103 31.53 -0.65 9.74
C LEU A 103 32.74 -0.30 8.86
N GLY A 104 32.65 0.74 8.04
CA GLY A 104 33.80 1.25 7.28
C GLY A 104 34.93 1.81 8.16
N ARG A 105 34.69 2.08 9.45
CA ARG A 105 35.69 2.52 10.43
C ARG A 105 36.12 1.44 11.41
N ALA A 106 35.34 0.37 11.54
CA ALA A 106 35.66 -0.75 12.42
C ALA A 106 36.93 -1.46 11.92
N ARG A 107 37.76 -1.94 12.87
CA ARG A 107 38.88 -2.83 12.56
C ARG A 107 38.33 -4.22 12.24
N ARG A 108 39.05 -5.02 11.46
CA ARG A 108 38.53 -6.28 10.89
C ARG A 108 38.15 -7.29 11.99
N GLY A 109 37.17 -8.16 11.71
CA GLY A 109 36.83 -9.31 12.55
C GLY A 109 35.76 -9.01 13.61
N ALA A 110 36.03 -9.40 14.87
CA ALA A 110 35.07 -9.34 15.98
C ALA A 110 34.52 -7.92 16.27
N ASP A 111 35.31 -6.88 16.00
CA ASP A 111 34.90 -5.47 16.15
C ASP A 111 33.76 -5.09 15.17
N ALA A 112 33.82 -5.55 13.93
CA ALA A 112 32.75 -5.29 12.96
C ALA A 112 31.43 -6.01 13.31
N LEU A 113 31.52 -7.22 13.88
CA LEU A 113 30.36 -7.97 14.33
C LEU A 113 29.73 -7.34 15.58
N ASP A 114 30.55 -6.89 16.54
CA ASP A 114 30.08 -6.21 17.74
C ASP A 114 29.39 -4.87 17.38
N VAL A 115 29.98 -4.09 16.47
CA VAL A 115 29.36 -2.86 15.94
C VAL A 115 28.00 -3.16 15.28
N ALA A 116 27.92 -4.22 14.48
CA ALA A 116 26.66 -4.60 13.83
C ALA A 116 25.59 -5.04 14.84
N ALA A 117 25.97 -5.85 15.84
CA ALA A 117 25.07 -6.28 16.90
C ALA A 117 24.57 -5.10 17.75
N ALA A 118 25.48 -4.21 18.17
CA ALA A 118 25.14 -3.02 18.92
C ALA A 118 24.23 -2.08 18.10
N ALA A 119 24.50 -1.91 16.81
CA ALA A 119 23.64 -1.11 15.95
C ALA A 119 22.25 -1.73 15.76
N HIS A 120 22.14 -3.05 15.70
CA HIS A 120 20.85 -3.74 15.63
C HIS A 120 20.02 -3.51 16.90
N GLU A 121 20.63 -3.71 18.08
CA GLU A 121 20.00 -3.48 19.38
C GLU A 121 19.50 -2.03 19.51
N PHE A 122 20.36 -1.07 19.16
CA PHE A 122 19.99 0.35 19.09
C PHE A 122 18.80 0.61 18.15
N PHE A 123 18.79 -0.04 16.99
CA PHE A 123 17.73 0.15 16.01
C PHE A 123 16.41 -0.36 16.53
N VAL A 124 16.36 -1.57 17.09
CA VAL A 124 15.16 -2.15 17.69
C VAL A 124 14.58 -1.20 18.74
N GLU A 125 15.41 -0.66 19.63
CA GLU A 125 14.94 0.30 20.63
C GLU A 125 14.39 1.59 20.01
N SER A 126 15.04 2.10 18.95
CA SER A 126 14.54 3.27 18.21
C SER A 126 13.21 3.02 17.48
N LEU A 127 12.84 1.74 17.27
CA LEU A 127 11.56 1.34 16.68
C LEU A 127 10.43 1.20 17.69
N SER A 128 10.73 1.03 18.99
CA SER A 128 9.73 0.86 20.05
C SER A 128 8.58 1.91 19.98
N PRO A 129 8.84 3.22 19.78
CA PRO A 129 7.77 4.21 19.65
C PRO A 129 6.84 4.02 18.44
N PHE A 130 7.39 3.51 17.33
CA PHE A 130 6.64 3.21 16.11
C PHE A 130 5.73 2.01 16.33
N GLU A 131 6.24 0.95 16.98
CA GLU A 131 5.45 -0.23 17.33
C GLU A 131 4.33 0.08 18.31
N ILE A 132 4.62 0.85 19.37
CA ILE A 132 3.62 1.29 20.35
C ILE A 132 2.50 2.06 19.65
N THR A 133 2.85 3.00 18.78
CA THR A 133 1.85 3.78 18.03
C THR A 133 1.02 2.90 17.09
N HIS A 134 1.65 1.93 16.43
CA HIS A 134 0.93 0.99 15.56
C HIS A 134 -0.01 0.07 16.35
N ARG A 135 0.41 -0.38 17.55
CA ARG A 135 -0.39 -1.19 18.46
C ARG A 135 -1.56 -0.38 19.01
N CYS A 136 -1.32 0.83 19.53
CA CYS A 136 -2.37 1.73 19.98
C CYS A 136 -3.36 2.07 18.87
N ALA A 137 -2.91 2.33 17.63
CA ALA A 137 -3.81 2.55 16.50
C ALA A 137 -4.66 1.32 16.17
N ARG A 138 -4.07 0.11 16.26
CA ARG A 138 -4.81 -1.15 16.12
C ARG A 138 -5.80 -1.37 17.26
N ASP A 139 -5.44 -1.08 18.50
CA ASP A 139 -6.25 -1.29 19.70
C ASP A 139 -7.39 -0.27 19.77
N VAL A 140 -7.12 0.99 19.47
CA VAL A 140 -8.15 2.03 19.33
C VAL A 140 -9.06 1.71 18.15
N GLY A 141 -8.50 1.24 17.03
CA GLY A 141 -9.27 0.79 15.88
C GLY A 141 -10.10 -0.47 16.18
N ALA A 142 -9.61 -1.39 17.00
CA ALA A 142 -10.31 -2.59 17.43
C ALA A 142 -11.41 -2.25 18.45
N ALA A 143 -11.13 -1.37 19.41
CA ALA A 143 -12.09 -0.86 20.38
C ALA A 143 -13.17 -0.01 19.70
N ALA A 144 -12.82 0.79 18.69
CA ALA A 144 -13.78 1.52 17.86
C ALA A 144 -14.63 0.56 17.01
N ARG A 145 -14.06 -0.51 16.45
CA ARG A 145 -14.78 -1.58 15.74
C ARG A 145 -15.67 -2.43 16.66
N ALA A 146 -15.29 -2.59 17.93
CA ALA A 146 -16.10 -3.27 18.94
C ALA A 146 -17.26 -2.39 19.42
N ARG A 147 -17.06 -1.07 19.52
CA ARG A 147 -18.11 -0.09 19.87
C ARG A 147 -19.05 0.22 18.70
N ASN A 148 -18.54 0.31 17.49
CA ASN A 148 -19.31 0.46 16.26
C ASN A 148 -19.48 -0.94 15.63
N GLY A 149 -20.44 -1.71 16.12
CA GLY A 149 -20.65 -3.10 15.70
C GLY A 149 -20.52 -3.32 14.19
N ALA A 150 -19.49 -4.07 13.81
CA ALA A 150 -19.30 -4.76 12.53
C ALA A 150 -19.91 -4.11 11.27
N ALA A 151 -19.11 -3.31 10.58
CA ALA A 151 -19.19 -3.20 9.12
C ALA A 151 -17.77 -3.27 8.55
N PRO A 152 -17.44 -4.28 7.73
CA PRO A 152 -16.30 -4.20 6.84
C PRO A 152 -16.79 -4.01 5.40
N GLU A 153 -16.47 -2.84 4.84
CA GLU A 153 -16.12 -2.78 3.42
C GLU A 153 -14.71 -3.39 3.27
N ASP A 154 -14.55 -4.27 2.29
CA ASP A 154 -13.30 -4.88 1.81
C ASP A 154 -12.59 -5.97 2.65
N ALA A 155 -13.34 -6.77 3.42
CA ALA A 155 -12.93 -8.16 3.64
C ALA A 155 -13.73 -9.05 2.67
N ALA A 156 -13.02 -9.77 1.79
CA ALA A 156 -13.56 -10.71 0.81
C ALA A 156 -14.86 -11.36 1.32
N ASP A 157 -15.94 -11.16 0.57
CA ASP A 157 -17.26 -11.64 0.96
C ASP A 157 -17.19 -13.16 1.21
N PRO A 158 -17.46 -13.64 2.43
CA PRO A 158 -17.37 -15.07 2.73
C PRO A 158 -18.43 -15.88 1.96
N LEU A 159 -19.44 -15.22 1.39
CA LEU A 159 -20.55 -15.85 0.70
C LEU A 159 -20.22 -16.17 -0.76
N THR A 160 -20.61 -17.37 -1.18
CA THR A 160 -20.63 -17.70 -2.61
C THR A 160 -21.65 -16.82 -3.34
N PRO A 161 -21.52 -16.60 -4.66
CA PRO A 161 -22.47 -15.78 -5.42
C PRO A 161 -23.93 -16.20 -5.22
N ARG A 162 -24.19 -17.50 -5.07
CA ARG A 162 -25.53 -18.03 -4.85
C ARG A 162 -26.05 -17.77 -3.43
N GLU A 163 -25.18 -17.84 -2.43
CA GLU A 163 -25.51 -17.49 -1.05
C GLU A 163 -25.80 -16.00 -0.90
N ARG A 164 -25.05 -15.15 -1.61
CA ARG A 164 -25.31 -13.71 -1.68
C ARG A 164 -26.67 -13.40 -2.30
N GLN A 165 -27.01 -14.00 -3.44
CA GLN A 165 -28.33 -13.82 -4.08
C GLN A 165 -29.48 -14.22 -3.15
N VAL A 166 -29.32 -15.31 -2.39
CA VAL A 166 -30.32 -15.74 -1.40
C VAL A 166 -30.41 -14.73 -0.25
N LEU A 167 -29.28 -14.21 0.24
CA LEU A 167 -29.23 -13.20 1.29
C LEU A 167 -29.85 -11.87 0.84
N GLU A 168 -29.61 -11.42 -0.39
CA GLU A 168 -30.19 -10.22 -0.98
C GLU A 168 -31.71 -10.28 -1.01
N LEU A 169 -32.28 -11.39 -1.51
CA LEU A 169 -33.73 -11.54 -1.61
C LEU A 169 -34.39 -11.65 -0.23
N ILE A 170 -33.75 -12.33 0.73
CA ILE A 170 -34.22 -12.38 2.11
C ILE A 170 -34.12 -10.99 2.76
N GLY A 171 -33.02 -10.26 2.54
CA GLY A 171 -32.82 -8.89 3.02
C GLY A 171 -33.86 -7.91 2.47
N ALA A 172 -34.35 -8.14 1.25
CA ALA A 172 -35.46 -7.42 0.63
C ALA A 172 -36.86 -7.86 1.14
N GLY A 173 -36.92 -8.72 2.17
CA GLY A 173 -38.16 -9.16 2.80
C GLY A 173 -38.87 -10.32 2.09
N GLN A 174 -38.24 -10.99 1.12
CA GLN A 174 -38.88 -12.11 0.45
C GLN A 174 -38.92 -13.36 1.33
N SER A 175 -40.07 -14.05 1.33
CA SER A 175 -40.22 -15.37 1.93
C SER A 175 -39.43 -16.43 1.15
N THR A 176 -39.07 -17.54 1.80
CA THR A 176 -38.35 -18.65 1.13
C THR A 176 -39.09 -19.18 -0.12
N LYS A 177 -40.42 -19.10 -0.15
CA LYS A 177 -41.24 -19.45 -1.33
C LYS A 177 -41.10 -18.45 -2.47
N GLN A 178 -40.94 -17.16 -2.18
CA GLN A 178 -40.67 -16.13 -3.18
C GLN A 178 -39.23 -16.25 -3.69
N VAL A 179 -38.24 -16.44 -2.81
CA VAL A 179 -36.84 -16.69 -3.18
C VAL A 179 -36.71 -17.87 -4.14
N ALA A 180 -37.39 -19.00 -3.86
CA ALA A 180 -37.41 -20.17 -4.73
C ALA A 180 -37.92 -19.85 -6.14
N ARG A 181 -39.02 -19.08 -6.23
CA ARG A 181 -39.60 -18.64 -7.50
C ARG A 181 -38.68 -17.68 -8.26
N THR A 182 -38.14 -16.66 -7.58
CA THR A 182 -37.25 -15.65 -8.17
C THR A 182 -35.95 -16.27 -8.68
N LEU A 183 -35.44 -17.28 -8.00
CA LEU A 183 -34.18 -17.95 -8.35
C LEU A 183 -34.35 -19.19 -9.25
N GLY A 184 -35.59 -19.56 -9.60
CA GLY A 184 -35.90 -20.71 -10.47
C GLY A 184 -35.53 -22.08 -9.86
N ILE A 185 -35.58 -22.22 -8.53
CA ILE A 185 -35.18 -23.45 -7.82
C ILE A 185 -36.33 -24.03 -6.99
N SER A 186 -36.21 -25.30 -6.60
CA SER A 186 -37.18 -25.93 -5.70
C SER A 186 -37.21 -25.26 -4.31
N LEU A 187 -38.35 -25.29 -3.63
CA LEU A 187 -38.48 -24.79 -2.25
C LEU A 187 -37.50 -25.48 -1.30
N LYS A 188 -37.30 -26.79 -1.45
CA LYS A 188 -36.35 -27.59 -0.67
C LYS A 188 -34.91 -27.11 -0.88
N THR A 189 -34.56 -26.78 -2.11
CA THR A 189 -33.23 -26.22 -2.45
C THR A 189 -33.04 -24.83 -1.85
N ALA A 190 -34.05 -23.96 -1.92
CA ALA A 190 -34.01 -22.63 -1.29
C ALA A 190 -33.86 -22.72 0.24
N GLN A 191 -34.57 -23.64 0.89
CA GLN A 191 -34.40 -23.93 2.32
C GLN A 191 -32.97 -24.40 2.65
N SER A 192 -32.41 -25.30 1.84
CA SER A 192 -31.05 -25.79 2.03
C SER A 192 -29.99 -24.69 1.90
N HIS A 193 -30.11 -23.81 0.89
CA HIS A 193 -29.23 -22.64 0.75
C HIS A 193 -29.35 -21.70 1.95
N ARG A 194 -30.57 -21.46 2.45
CA ARG A 194 -30.82 -20.65 3.64
C ARG A 194 -30.17 -21.25 4.89
N THR A 195 -30.32 -22.55 5.13
CA THR A 195 -29.72 -23.22 6.29
C THR A 195 -28.19 -23.16 6.25
N ARG A 196 -27.59 -23.38 5.07
CA ARG A 196 -26.13 -23.25 4.89
C ARG A 196 -25.65 -21.82 5.10
N LEU A 197 -26.38 -20.84 4.56
CA LEU A 197 -26.12 -19.42 4.76
C LEU A 197 -26.18 -19.02 6.24
N MET A 198 -27.21 -19.49 6.96
CA MET A 198 -27.38 -19.30 8.40
C MET A 198 -26.22 -19.90 9.20
N ALA A 199 -25.87 -21.16 8.94
CA ALA A 199 -24.74 -21.82 9.59
C ALA A 199 -23.39 -21.14 9.29
N LYS A 200 -23.19 -20.69 8.05
CA LYS A 200 -21.94 -20.04 7.61
C LYS A 200 -21.75 -18.64 8.19
N LEU A 201 -22.84 -17.93 8.44
CA LEU A 201 -22.83 -16.61 9.07
C LEU A 201 -23.00 -16.67 10.59
N ASP A 202 -23.15 -17.86 11.16
CA ASP A 202 -23.47 -18.09 12.58
C ASP A 202 -24.76 -17.37 13.02
N ILE A 203 -25.74 -17.29 12.12
CA ILE A 203 -27.02 -16.61 12.34
C ILE A 203 -28.12 -17.65 12.47
N HIS A 204 -28.81 -17.64 13.61
CA HIS A 204 -29.81 -18.65 13.96
C HIS A 204 -31.25 -18.19 13.73
N GLU A 205 -31.46 -16.91 13.37
CA GLU A 205 -32.78 -16.32 13.19
C GLU A 205 -32.91 -15.54 11.87
N MET A 206 -34.10 -15.59 11.27
CA MET A 206 -34.38 -14.91 10.01
C MET A 206 -34.25 -13.39 10.11
N ALA A 207 -34.78 -12.79 11.18
CA ALA A 207 -34.70 -11.35 11.40
C ALA A 207 -33.25 -10.87 11.52
N SER A 208 -32.40 -11.70 12.13
CA SER A 208 -30.97 -11.43 12.25
C SER A 208 -30.25 -11.50 10.89
N LEU A 209 -30.73 -12.36 9.96
CA LEU A 209 -30.24 -12.42 8.58
C LEU A 209 -30.58 -11.15 7.79
N VAL A 210 -31.79 -10.63 7.97
CA VAL A 210 -32.24 -9.36 7.35
C VAL A 210 -31.43 -8.18 7.89
N ARG A 211 -31.28 -8.07 9.22
CA ARG A 211 -30.43 -7.03 9.84
C ARG A 211 -28.99 -7.11 9.36
N TYR A 212 -28.47 -8.33 9.17
CA TYR A 212 -27.13 -8.54 8.63
C TYR A 212 -27.00 -7.99 7.19
N ALA A 213 -27.96 -8.28 6.31
CA ALA A 213 -27.97 -7.76 4.94
C ALA A 213 -28.00 -6.23 4.88
N ILE A 214 -28.79 -5.59 5.75
CA ILE A 214 -28.88 -4.13 5.85
C ILE A 214 -27.57 -3.53 6.39
N ARG A 215 -27.01 -4.07 7.48
CA ARG A 215 -25.73 -3.59 8.06
C ARG A 215 -24.57 -3.67 7.09
N ARG A 216 -24.56 -4.70 6.22
CA ARG A 216 -23.52 -4.90 5.20
C ARG A 216 -23.77 -4.09 3.93
N GLY A 217 -24.84 -3.30 3.86
CA GLY A 217 -25.18 -2.49 2.67
C GLY A 217 -25.60 -3.31 1.44
N ILE A 218 -25.93 -4.60 1.62
CA ILE A 218 -26.32 -5.52 0.55
C ILE A 218 -27.74 -5.18 0.04
N VAL A 219 -28.61 -4.74 0.96
CA VAL A 219 -29.95 -4.23 0.64
C VAL A 219 -30.11 -2.88 1.31
N ARG A 220 -30.65 -1.90 0.56
CA ARG A 220 -31.04 -0.60 1.12
C ARG A 220 -32.52 -0.69 1.55
N PRO A 221 -32.86 -0.15 2.73
CA PRO A 221 -34.23 -0.16 3.24
C PRO A 221 -35.19 0.66 2.36
#